data_AF-A0A2Z6AMY0-F1
#
_entry.id   AF-A0A2Z6AMY0-F1
#
_cell.length_a   1.000
_cell.length_b   1.000
_cell.length_c   1.000
_cell.angle_alpha   90.00
_cell.angle_beta   90.00
_cell.angle_gamma   90.00
#
_symmetry.space_group_name_H-M   'P 1'
#
loop_
_entity.id
_entity.type
_entity.pdbx_description
1 polymer ?
#
loop_
_entity_poly.entity_id
_entity_poly.type
_entity_poly.pdbx_seq_one_letter_code
_entity_poly.pdbx_strand_id
1 'polypeptide(L)'
;MAGTIDTATNGNSGNGNWLDTLGKEIQEGLGSLAETLGLEGIVSDFDKLLASPSVLDRFASPQVPEQTRETPPVTSQNYTVRKGDTLGAIAAKTGHSVEGLAQLNHLADPNKLAIGQELKLGAVKTGRLQPQVTTQAKPTDAAAATATTSASGLSQKGMDFIYNHEAQSGVSNHLHWPKAGSGVTLGPGYDMKGRDAATIERDLTAIGVDPAAARKAGEGAGLTGSAARDFAAANKGLISLSATQEKALLRQTVEPYAAKVRDLIKVPVTQNQFDAMTSLAYNIGTGKDGFAGSTALARLNAGDAKGAAEAMTWWNKSEGQVSQGLINRRADEVAVFNMPGATLAKPAKAVEDKSAVAPTGTSPDALAATIATKGDAQAKADLAAGKKVVVALRTDTDTGANGGKGVYDDQIAVVWKDDAGRYQAKVFDGNTEPSGQYGWDGPKASRGSHTDMNGDGKMDLGRLQAGTIRYTQQAGNFLGNTFFRATQTQVAERDTNQDGRFTAADANRIDSKGAGTSMLIHQGGATNTWSAGCQTLPKAQFNDFVAALGGQQAFSYVLVNAR
;
A
#
# COMPACT_ATOMS: atom_id res chain seq x y z
N MET A 1 -34.60 -44.64 -55.06
CA MET A 1 -33.75 -44.72 -56.26
C MET A 1 -33.30 -43.31 -56.59
N ALA A 2 -31.98 -43.13 -56.83
CA ALA A 2 -31.28 -41.99 -57.44
C ALA A 2 -31.57 -40.58 -56.85
N GLY A 3 -30.63 -39.86 -56.22
CA GLY A 3 -29.32 -39.43 -56.74
C GLY A 3 -29.51 -38.27 -57.72
N THR A 4 -28.80 -37.14 -57.73
CA THR A 4 -27.65 -36.59 -56.99
C THR A 4 -27.35 -35.20 -57.61
N ILE A 5 -26.73 -34.27 -56.85
CA ILE A 5 -25.74 -33.23 -57.29
C ILE A 5 -26.27 -32.06 -58.16
N ASP A 6 -25.80 -30.81 -58.16
CA ASP A 6 -25.06 -29.87 -57.28
C ASP A 6 -24.79 -28.62 -58.17
N THR A 7 -24.44 -27.50 -57.54
CA THR A 7 -23.70 -26.33 -58.03
C THR A 7 -24.43 -25.17 -58.76
N ALA A 8 -24.35 -23.98 -58.12
CA ALA A 8 -23.66 -22.77 -58.60
C ALA A 8 -24.39 -21.44 -58.29
N THR A 9 -23.79 -20.71 -57.34
CA THR A 9 -23.72 -19.25 -57.06
C THR A 9 -24.30 -18.21 -58.05
N ASN A 10 -25.09 -17.23 -57.54
CA ASN A 10 -24.69 -15.80 -57.34
C ASN A 10 -25.89 -14.88 -56.93
N GLY A 11 -25.68 -14.01 -55.93
CA GLY A 11 -26.15 -12.60 -55.94
C GLY A 11 -27.50 -12.16 -55.31
N ASN A 12 -27.48 -11.86 -54.01
CA ASN A 12 -28.07 -10.70 -53.28
C ASN A 12 -29.44 -10.04 -53.67
N SER A 13 -30.45 -10.07 -52.78
CA SER A 13 -31.08 -8.88 -52.12
C SER A 13 -32.32 -9.22 -51.27
N GLY A 14 -32.46 -8.60 -50.07
CA GLY A 14 -33.74 -8.41 -49.36
C GLY A 14 -33.87 -8.91 -47.90
N ASN A 15 -33.33 -8.16 -46.93
CA ASN A 15 -33.53 -8.36 -45.48
C ASN A 15 -34.87 -7.79 -45.00
N GLY A 16 -35.79 -8.64 -44.51
CA GLY A 16 -36.90 -8.26 -43.63
C GLY A 16 -36.53 -8.53 -42.17
N ASN A 17 -36.71 -7.53 -41.30
CA ASN A 17 -36.22 -7.51 -39.93
C ASN A 17 -37.07 -8.41 -39.02
N TRP A 18 -36.47 -9.48 -38.48
CA TRP A 18 -37.13 -10.44 -37.60
C TRP A 18 -37.69 -9.81 -36.30
N LEU A 19 -37.21 -8.61 -35.93
CA LEU A 19 -37.63 -7.86 -34.75
C LEU A 19 -39.03 -7.22 -34.88
N ASP A 20 -39.45 -6.85 -36.08
CA ASP A 20 -40.79 -6.27 -36.31
C ASP A 20 -41.87 -7.35 -36.20
N THR A 21 -41.54 -8.58 -36.61
CA THR A 21 -42.39 -9.76 -36.44
C THR A 21 -42.52 -10.14 -34.97
N LEU A 22 -41.41 -10.09 -34.21
CA LEU A 22 -41.43 -10.35 -32.75
C LEU A 22 -42.19 -9.27 -31.97
N GLY A 23 -42.07 -8.00 -32.38
CA GLY A 23 -42.76 -6.88 -31.73
C GLY A 23 -44.28 -6.98 -31.85
N LYS A 24 -44.78 -7.36 -33.04
CA LYS A 24 -46.22 -7.60 -33.25
C LYS A 24 -46.73 -8.81 -32.46
N GLU A 25 -45.99 -9.91 -32.42
CA GLU A 25 -46.38 -11.11 -31.66
C GLU A 25 -46.45 -10.85 -30.14
N ILE A 26 -45.55 -10.00 -29.60
CA ILE A 26 -45.56 -9.60 -28.18
C ILE A 26 -46.71 -8.64 -27.87
N GLN A 27 -47.02 -7.72 -28.78
CA GLN A 27 -48.09 -6.73 -28.60
C GLN A 27 -49.49 -7.34 -28.73
N GLU A 28 -49.67 -8.31 -29.64
CA GLU A 28 -50.88 -9.11 -29.76
C GLU A 28 -51.05 -10.10 -28.58
N GLY A 29 -49.94 -10.64 -28.05
CA GLY A 29 -49.93 -11.49 -26.86
C GLY A 29 -50.32 -10.77 -25.57
N LEU A 30 -49.85 -9.53 -25.37
CA LEU A 30 -50.17 -8.71 -24.19
C LEU A 30 -51.58 -8.11 -24.25
N GLY A 31 -52.12 -7.84 -25.45
CA GLY A 31 -53.50 -7.39 -25.63
C GLY A 31 -54.53 -8.41 -25.16
N SER A 32 -54.35 -9.69 -25.51
CA SER A 32 -55.30 -10.76 -25.10
C SER A 32 -55.24 -11.07 -23.59
N LEU A 33 -54.11 -10.82 -22.93
CA LEU A 33 -53.94 -11.04 -21.49
C LEU A 33 -54.60 -9.93 -20.65
N ALA A 34 -54.62 -8.69 -21.15
CA ALA A 34 -55.23 -7.55 -20.47
C ALA A 34 -56.78 -7.61 -20.47
N GLU A 35 -57.37 -8.08 -21.56
CA GLU A 35 -58.83 -8.26 -21.71
C GLU A 35 -59.37 -9.39 -20.80
N THR A 36 -58.54 -10.40 -20.53
CA THR A 36 -58.88 -11.54 -19.67
C THR A 36 -58.82 -11.21 -18.17
N LEU A 37 -58.10 -10.15 -17.78
CA LEU A 37 -57.84 -9.80 -16.37
C LEU A 37 -58.53 -8.53 -15.90
N GLY A 38 -59.27 -7.82 -16.78
CA GLY A 38 -60.05 -6.63 -16.40
C GLY A 38 -59.22 -5.45 -15.89
N LEU A 39 -57.97 -5.32 -16.34
CA LEU A 39 -57.00 -4.32 -15.86
C LEU A 39 -56.86 -3.10 -16.79
N GLU A 40 -57.94 -2.74 -17.50
CA GLU A 40 -57.94 -1.66 -18.49
C GLU A 40 -57.51 -0.29 -17.92
N GLY A 41 -57.70 -0.07 -16.61
CA GLY A 41 -57.30 1.16 -15.93
C GLY A 41 -55.79 1.35 -15.73
N ILE A 42 -55.01 0.26 -15.62
CA ILE A 42 -53.57 0.36 -15.29
C ILE A 42 -52.73 0.68 -16.53
N VAL A 43 -53.20 0.32 -17.73
CA VAL A 43 -52.54 0.65 -19.00
C VAL A 43 -52.72 2.13 -19.34
N SER A 44 -53.89 2.72 -19.02
CA SER A 44 -54.18 4.14 -19.28
C SER A 44 -53.33 5.12 -18.44
N ASP A 45 -52.95 4.73 -17.22
CA ASP A 45 -52.13 5.58 -16.34
C ASP A 45 -50.62 5.53 -16.70
N PHE A 46 -50.17 4.45 -17.35
CA PHE A 46 -48.80 4.35 -17.84
C PHE A 46 -48.59 5.21 -19.11
N ASP A 47 -49.58 5.25 -20.01
CA ASP A 47 -49.55 6.12 -21.20
C ASP A 47 -49.57 7.62 -20.84
N LYS A 48 -50.25 8.01 -19.75
CA LYS A 48 -50.26 9.39 -19.26
C LYS A 48 -48.93 9.80 -18.61
N LEU A 49 -48.22 8.87 -17.96
CA LEU A 49 -46.92 9.11 -17.36
C LEU A 49 -45.81 9.29 -18.41
N LEU A 50 -45.98 8.66 -19.58
CA LEU A 50 -45.09 8.79 -20.74
C LEU A 50 -45.37 10.04 -21.61
N ALA A 51 -46.51 10.73 -21.38
CA ALA A 51 -46.95 11.87 -22.18
C ALA A 51 -46.73 13.26 -21.53
N SER A 52 -46.05 13.37 -20.38
CA SER A 52 -45.74 14.66 -19.75
C SER A 52 -44.25 15.02 -19.89
N PRO A 53 -43.89 16.21 -20.43
CA PRO A 53 -42.50 16.59 -20.67
C PRO A 53 -41.76 16.91 -19.36
N SER A 54 -40.55 16.37 -19.22
CA SER A 54 -39.63 16.63 -18.11
C SER A 54 -38.87 17.95 -18.30
N VAL A 55 -38.39 18.53 -17.20
CA VAL A 55 -37.71 19.84 -17.09
C VAL A 55 -36.41 19.97 -17.93
N LEU A 56 -36.02 18.93 -18.68
CA LEU A 56 -34.82 18.89 -19.52
C LEU A 56 -35.01 19.47 -20.95
N ASP A 57 -36.23 19.78 -21.38
CA ASP A 57 -36.50 20.27 -22.76
C ASP A 57 -36.14 21.75 -23.03
N ARG A 58 -35.60 22.49 -22.05
CA ARG A 58 -35.25 23.92 -22.25
C ARG A 58 -33.86 24.19 -22.81
N PHE A 59 -33.09 23.15 -23.16
CA PHE A 59 -31.74 23.33 -23.69
C PHE A 59 -31.45 22.56 -24.98
N ALA A 60 -32.46 22.39 -25.85
CA ALA A 60 -32.23 21.88 -27.20
C ALA A 60 -31.89 23.00 -28.19
N SER A 61 -30.64 23.01 -28.67
CA SER A 61 -30.28 23.12 -30.10
C SER A 61 -28.75 23.05 -30.30
N PRO A 62 -28.24 22.55 -31.44
CA PRO A 62 -28.80 21.57 -32.37
C PRO A 62 -27.85 20.39 -32.71
N GLN A 63 -28.48 19.42 -33.37
CA GLN A 63 -28.10 18.07 -33.84
C GLN A 63 -26.84 18.02 -34.73
N VAL A 64 -26.11 16.89 -34.90
CA VAL A 64 -26.38 15.70 -35.76
C VAL A 64 -25.11 14.79 -35.67
N PRO A 65 -25.08 13.45 -35.90
CA PRO A 65 -25.97 12.33 -35.52
C PRO A 65 -25.21 11.21 -34.75
N GLU A 66 -25.87 10.49 -33.85
CA GLU A 66 -25.35 9.23 -33.30
C GLU A 66 -25.88 8.05 -34.14
N GLN A 67 -24.97 7.36 -34.83
CA GLN A 67 -25.23 6.08 -35.47
C GLN A 67 -25.46 5.00 -34.41
N THR A 68 -26.50 4.21 -34.67
CA THR A 68 -26.87 2.93 -34.08
C THR A 68 -25.66 2.05 -33.70
N ARG A 69 -25.58 1.67 -32.42
CA ARG A 69 -24.76 0.54 -31.94
C ARG A 69 -25.38 -0.78 -32.42
N GLU A 70 -24.98 -1.21 -33.60
CA GLU A 70 -24.80 -2.63 -33.87
C GLU A 70 -23.73 -3.16 -32.90
N THR A 71 -23.93 -4.33 -32.29
CA THR A 71 -22.84 -5.04 -31.60
C THR A 71 -21.84 -5.54 -32.64
N PRO A 72 -20.60 -5.01 -32.69
CA PRO A 72 -19.57 -5.54 -33.56
C PRO A 72 -18.83 -6.70 -32.86
N PRO A 73 -18.17 -7.57 -33.63
CA PRO A 73 -17.31 -8.62 -33.11
C PRO A 73 -16.14 -7.99 -32.34
N VAL A 74 -15.64 -8.68 -31.31
CA VAL A 74 -14.41 -8.29 -30.62
C VAL A 74 -13.22 -8.51 -31.55
N THR A 75 -12.90 -7.52 -32.37
CA THR A 75 -11.62 -7.42 -33.10
C THR A 75 -11.39 -6.01 -33.66
N SER A 76 -10.51 -5.25 -33.01
CA SER A 76 -9.62 -4.20 -33.58
C SER A 76 -9.24 -3.22 -32.45
N GLN A 77 -8.47 -3.65 -31.46
CA GLN A 77 -7.02 -3.88 -31.41
C GLN A 77 -6.14 -2.66 -31.20
N ASN A 78 -6.45 -1.40 -31.56
CA ASN A 78 -5.49 -0.28 -31.41
C ASN A 78 -6.11 1.03 -30.85
N TYR A 79 -5.30 1.85 -30.15
CA TYR A 79 -5.60 3.19 -29.65
C TYR A 79 -4.62 4.21 -30.24
N THR A 80 -5.11 5.26 -30.91
CA THR A 80 -4.25 6.33 -31.43
C THR A 80 -3.99 7.40 -30.37
N VAL A 81 -2.71 7.56 -30.00
CA VAL A 81 -2.22 8.54 -29.03
C VAL A 81 -2.56 9.95 -29.49
N ARG A 82 -3.23 10.72 -28.63
CA ARG A 82 -3.59 12.13 -28.87
C ARG A 82 -2.62 13.06 -28.15
N LYS A 83 -2.61 14.33 -28.56
CA LYS A 83 -1.83 15.38 -27.90
C LYS A 83 -2.21 15.46 -26.41
N GLY A 84 -1.26 15.13 -25.54
CA GLY A 84 -1.45 15.14 -24.08
C GLY A 84 -1.74 13.77 -23.46
N ASP A 85 -1.86 12.70 -24.24
CA ASP A 85 -2.00 11.35 -23.69
C ASP A 85 -0.69 10.84 -23.08
N THR A 86 -0.80 10.09 -21.99
CA THR A 86 0.29 9.29 -21.40
C THR A 86 -0.10 7.81 -21.43
N LEU A 87 0.87 6.89 -21.41
CA LEU A 87 0.56 5.46 -21.39
C LEU A 87 -0.26 5.08 -20.14
N GLY A 88 0.00 5.77 -19.02
CA GLY A 88 -0.79 5.68 -17.79
C GLY A 88 -2.26 6.04 -17.99
N ALA A 89 -2.53 7.21 -18.58
CA ALA A 89 -3.89 7.67 -18.84
C ALA A 89 -4.64 6.75 -19.82
N ILE A 90 -3.94 6.26 -20.87
CA ILE A 90 -4.51 5.34 -21.85
C ILE A 90 -4.80 3.98 -21.20
N ALA A 91 -3.87 3.42 -20.42
CA ALA A 91 -4.04 2.16 -19.72
C ALA A 91 -5.22 2.21 -18.73
N ALA A 92 -5.31 3.29 -17.94
CA ALA A 92 -6.42 3.52 -17.02
C ALA A 92 -7.77 3.65 -17.75
N LYS A 93 -7.81 4.39 -18.87
CA LYS A 93 -9.01 4.58 -19.69
C LYS A 93 -9.48 3.29 -20.38
N THR A 94 -8.55 2.38 -20.70
CA THR A 94 -8.82 1.16 -21.47
C THR A 94 -8.87 -0.10 -20.61
N GLY A 95 -8.64 0.00 -19.30
CA GLY A 95 -8.67 -1.13 -18.38
C GLY A 95 -7.44 -2.05 -18.45
N HIS A 96 -6.32 -1.57 -18.98
CA HIS A 96 -5.04 -2.29 -19.03
C HIS A 96 -4.11 -1.84 -17.90
N SER A 97 -3.11 -2.66 -17.55
CA SER A 97 -1.96 -2.18 -16.78
C SER A 97 -0.98 -1.45 -17.70
N VAL A 98 -0.28 -0.45 -17.17
CA VAL A 98 0.75 0.30 -17.93
C VAL A 98 1.82 -0.65 -18.45
N GLU A 99 2.26 -1.57 -17.59
CA GLU A 99 3.24 -2.60 -17.93
C GLU A 99 2.73 -3.57 -18.99
N GLY A 100 1.51 -4.09 -18.83
CA GLY A 100 0.90 -5.00 -19.80
C GLY A 100 0.70 -4.33 -21.16
N LEU A 101 0.32 -3.04 -21.17
CA LEU A 101 0.14 -2.27 -22.39
C LEU A 101 1.48 -1.89 -23.04
N ALA A 102 2.52 -1.59 -22.26
CA ALA A 102 3.87 -1.33 -22.75
C ALA A 102 4.49 -2.59 -23.37
N GLN A 103 4.38 -3.74 -22.69
CA GLN A 103 4.87 -5.03 -23.16
C GLN A 103 4.15 -5.46 -24.45
N LEU A 104 2.83 -5.29 -24.51
CA LEU A 104 2.02 -5.61 -25.69
C LEU A 104 2.41 -4.79 -26.93
N ASN A 105 2.96 -3.59 -26.72
CA ASN A 105 3.35 -2.66 -27.78
C ASN A 105 4.86 -2.56 -28.01
N HIS A 106 5.65 -3.38 -27.30
CA HIS A 106 7.11 -3.35 -27.37
C HIS A 106 7.70 -1.93 -27.20
N LEU A 107 7.11 -1.13 -26.32
CA LEU A 107 7.55 0.24 -26.09
C LEU A 107 8.87 0.22 -25.32
N ALA A 108 9.96 0.67 -25.97
CA ALA A 108 11.27 0.80 -25.34
C ALA A 108 11.27 1.82 -24.19
N ASP A 109 10.41 2.84 -24.27
CA ASP A 109 10.18 3.82 -23.21
C ASP A 109 8.66 4.09 -23.07
N PRO A 110 8.02 3.58 -22.01
CA PRO A 110 6.60 3.80 -21.72
C PRO A 110 6.19 5.29 -21.57
N ASN A 111 7.15 6.20 -21.37
CA ASN A 111 6.90 7.63 -21.18
C ASN A 111 7.02 8.44 -22.49
N LYS A 112 7.38 7.79 -23.61
CA LYS A 112 7.51 8.44 -24.91
C LYS A 112 6.48 7.88 -25.88
N LEU A 113 5.34 8.54 -25.93
CA LEU A 113 4.31 8.29 -26.94
C LEU A 113 4.31 9.41 -27.97
N ALA A 114 4.41 9.06 -29.25
CA ALA A 114 4.27 10.03 -30.33
C ALA A 114 2.78 10.32 -30.59
N ILE A 115 2.44 11.58 -30.83
CA ILE A 115 1.07 11.93 -31.25
C ILE A 115 0.79 11.25 -32.59
N GLY A 116 -0.33 10.54 -32.68
CA GLY A 116 -0.68 9.70 -33.83
C GLY A 116 -0.14 8.26 -33.76
N GLN A 117 0.65 7.90 -32.75
CA GLN A 117 1.11 6.53 -32.54
C GLN A 117 -0.05 5.60 -32.22
N GLU A 118 -0.12 4.43 -32.86
CA GLU A 118 -1.11 3.42 -32.53
C GLU A 118 -0.58 2.45 -31.46
N LEU A 119 -1.38 2.22 -30.42
CA LEU A 119 -1.12 1.27 -29.34
C LEU A 119 -2.10 0.10 -29.41
N LYS A 120 -1.57 -1.10 -29.60
CA LYS A 120 -2.28 -2.36 -29.46
C LYS A 120 -2.87 -2.49 -28.05
N LEU A 121 -4.18 -2.59 -27.94
CA LEU A 121 -4.87 -2.75 -26.66
C LEU A 121 -5.00 -4.23 -26.27
N GLY A 122 -5.12 -5.16 -27.23
CA GLY A 122 -5.32 -6.58 -26.93
C GLY A 122 -6.67 -6.85 -26.25
N ALA A 123 -6.93 -8.12 -25.93
CA ALA A 123 -8.15 -8.50 -25.21
C ALA A 123 -7.93 -8.34 -23.69
N VAL A 124 -8.80 -7.58 -23.03
CA VAL A 124 -8.83 -7.50 -21.56
C VAL A 124 -9.19 -8.88 -21.02
N LYS A 125 -8.20 -9.64 -20.52
CA LYS A 125 -8.47 -10.82 -19.70
C LYS A 125 -8.93 -10.35 -18.33
N THR A 126 -10.22 -10.09 -18.17
CA THR A 126 -10.83 -10.07 -16.84
C THR A 126 -10.67 -11.48 -16.26
N GLY A 127 -9.70 -11.66 -15.38
CA GLY A 127 -9.57 -12.89 -14.60
C GLY A 127 -10.82 -13.09 -13.78
N ARG A 128 -11.74 -13.92 -14.27
CA ARG A 128 -12.80 -14.52 -13.47
C ARG A 128 -12.12 -15.42 -12.44
N LEU A 129 -12.10 -15.00 -11.18
CA LEU A 129 -11.97 -15.93 -10.07
C LEU A 129 -13.18 -16.86 -10.13
N GLN A 130 -12.96 -18.09 -10.57
CA GLN A 130 -13.95 -19.16 -10.46
C GLN A 130 -13.99 -19.64 -9.01
N PRO A 131 -15.16 -19.68 -8.36
CA PRO A 131 -15.34 -20.31 -7.06
C PRO A 131 -15.37 -21.84 -7.26
N GLN A 132 -14.42 -22.57 -6.67
CA GLN A 132 -14.55 -24.01 -6.52
C GLN A 132 -15.37 -24.30 -5.25
N VAL A 133 -16.52 -24.94 -5.47
CA VAL A 133 -17.49 -25.34 -4.45
C VAL A 133 -16.97 -26.55 -3.70
N THR A 134 -16.88 -26.46 -2.37
CA THR A 134 -17.15 -27.58 -1.45
C THR A 134 -17.96 -27.08 -0.26
N THR A 135 -19.26 -27.41 -0.34
CA THR A 135 -20.25 -27.64 0.74
C THR A 135 -20.41 -26.58 1.83
N GLN A 136 -21.54 -25.88 1.70
CA GLN A 136 -22.17 -24.97 2.65
C GLN A 136 -22.50 -25.64 4.00
N ALA A 137 -22.20 -24.95 5.10
CA ALA A 137 -23.13 -24.82 6.21
C ALA A 137 -23.80 -23.44 6.09
N LYS A 138 -25.14 -23.46 6.17
CA LYS A 138 -26.10 -22.36 5.97
C LYS A 138 -25.82 -21.10 6.81
N PRO A 139 -25.91 -19.88 6.24
CA PRO A 139 -25.92 -18.65 7.03
C PRO A 139 -27.36 -18.32 7.47
N THR A 140 -27.52 -17.90 8.72
CA THR A 140 -28.70 -17.16 9.18
C THR A 140 -28.22 -15.83 9.71
N ASP A 141 -28.68 -14.77 9.05
CA ASP A 141 -28.77 -13.36 9.45
C ASP A 141 -27.64 -12.74 10.28
N ALA A 142 -26.80 -11.94 9.62
CA ALA A 142 -26.25 -10.72 10.20
C ALA A 142 -25.96 -9.69 9.11
N ALA A 143 -26.55 -8.52 9.31
CA ALA A 143 -26.51 -7.36 8.43
C ALA A 143 -25.10 -6.84 8.13
N ALA A 144 -25.00 -6.20 6.97
CA ALA A 144 -23.93 -5.33 6.48
C ALA A 144 -22.99 -4.75 7.55
N ALA A 145 -21.77 -5.29 7.63
CA ALA A 145 -20.64 -4.61 8.23
C ALA A 145 -19.59 -4.35 7.14
N THR A 146 -19.55 -3.10 6.69
CA THR A 146 -18.58 -2.57 5.74
C THR A 146 -17.18 -2.74 6.33
N ALA A 147 -16.33 -3.53 5.67
CA ALA A 147 -14.96 -3.80 6.09
C ALA A 147 -14.16 -2.49 6.16
N THR A 148 -13.99 -1.98 7.38
CA THR A 148 -13.27 -0.74 7.67
C THR A 148 -11.80 -1.08 7.87
N THR A 149 -10.98 -0.85 6.84
CA THR A 149 -9.52 -1.00 6.92
C THR A 149 -8.90 0.30 7.42
N SER A 150 -8.00 0.23 8.41
CA SER A 150 -7.25 1.39 8.89
C SER A 150 -6.16 1.74 7.87
N ALA A 151 -6.04 3.02 7.49
CA ALA A 151 -5.07 3.50 6.51
C ALA A 151 -3.62 3.29 6.98
N SER A 152 -2.92 2.31 6.39
CA SER A 152 -1.53 1.99 6.73
C SER A 152 -0.49 2.81 5.97
N GLY A 153 -0.88 3.62 4.97
CA GLY A 153 0.03 4.47 4.20
C GLY A 153 -0.49 4.71 2.77
N LEU A 154 0.36 5.30 1.92
CA LEU A 154 0.07 5.45 0.50
C LEU A 154 -0.05 4.07 -0.16
N SER A 155 -1.04 3.88 -1.04
CA SER A 155 -1.14 2.61 -1.76
C SER A 155 -0.05 2.47 -2.82
N GLN A 156 0.21 1.25 -3.31
CA GLN A 156 1.13 1.05 -4.43
C GLN A 156 0.69 1.84 -5.67
N LYS A 157 -0.63 1.95 -5.93
CA LYS A 157 -1.17 2.77 -7.02
C LYS A 157 -0.88 4.26 -6.81
N GLY A 158 -1.04 4.76 -5.59
CA GLY A 158 -0.68 6.12 -5.22
C GLY A 158 0.82 6.40 -5.41
N MET A 159 1.66 5.44 -5.03
CA MET A 159 3.12 5.54 -5.22
C MET A 159 3.49 5.59 -6.70
N ASP A 160 2.92 4.71 -7.51
CA ASP A 160 3.14 4.69 -8.96
C ASP A 160 2.61 5.97 -9.63
N PHE A 161 1.49 6.51 -9.14
CA PHE A 161 0.92 7.77 -9.63
C PHE A 161 1.88 8.95 -9.42
N ILE A 162 2.40 9.11 -8.20
CA ILE A 162 3.35 10.18 -7.87
C ILE A 162 4.64 9.97 -8.69
N TYR A 163 5.16 8.74 -8.72
CA TYR A 163 6.36 8.42 -9.50
C TYR A 163 6.24 8.85 -10.96
N ASN A 164 5.12 8.53 -11.63
CA ASN A 164 4.91 8.85 -13.04
C ASN A 164 4.80 10.37 -13.32
N HIS A 165 4.47 11.18 -12.31
CA HIS A 165 4.40 12.64 -12.44
C HIS A 165 5.70 13.35 -12.09
N GLU A 166 6.57 12.71 -11.31
CA GLU A 166 7.76 13.33 -10.74
C GLU A 166 9.06 12.84 -11.38
N ALA A 167 9.12 11.57 -11.80
CA ALA A 167 10.32 10.98 -12.38
C ALA A 167 10.55 11.48 -13.81
N GLN A 168 11.81 11.80 -14.12
CA GLN A 168 12.25 12.27 -15.42
C GLN A 168 13.46 11.44 -15.86
N SER A 169 13.26 10.54 -16.82
CA SER A 169 14.33 9.68 -17.34
C SER A 169 15.52 10.49 -17.85
N GLY A 170 16.73 10.14 -17.41
CA GLY A 170 17.97 10.85 -17.73
C GLY A 170 18.22 12.11 -16.89
N VAL A 171 17.31 12.45 -15.98
CA VAL A 171 17.41 13.59 -15.05
C VAL A 171 17.29 13.10 -13.61
N SER A 172 16.13 12.58 -13.21
CA SER A 172 15.86 12.19 -11.82
C SER A 172 16.69 10.99 -11.38
N ASN A 173 17.01 10.08 -12.30
CA ASN A 173 17.84 8.92 -12.01
C ASN A 173 19.32 9.29 -11.74
N HIS A 174 19.70 10.55 -11.89
CA HIS A 174 21.03 11.09 -11.62
C HIS A 174 20.98 12.23 -10.61
N LEU A 175 22.15 12.58 -10.05
CA LEU A 175 22.27 13.80 -9.26
C LEU A 175 21.98 15.01 -10.16
N HIS A 176 21.06 15.86 -9.72
CA HIS A 176 20.63 17.04 -10.45
C HIS A 176 20.29 18.18 -9.49
N TRP A 177 20.04 19.36 -10.06
CA TRP A 177 19.64 20.55 -9.32
C TRP A 177 18.42 21.17 -10.01
N PRO A 178 17.21 20.98 -9.45
CA PRO A 178 15.99 21.28 -10.19
C PRO A 178 15.65 22.77 -10.28
N LYS A 179 15.99 23.57 -9.26
CA LYS A 179 15.72 25.01 -9.21
C LYS A 179 16.54 25.75 -8.15
N ALA A 180 16.54 27.09 -8.23
CA ALA A 180 17.27 28.01 -7.36
C ALA A 180 17.13 27.74 -5.84
N GLY A 181 15.95 27.28 -5.39
CA GLY A 181 15.67 27.00 -3.97
C GLY A 181 16.10 25.63 -3.45
N SER A 182 16.46 24.71 -4.35
CA SER A 182 16.76 23.31 -4.03
C SER A 182 18.24 23.07 -3.74
N GLY A 183 18.52 21.99 -3.01
CA GLY A 183 19.87 21.42 -2.90
C GLY A 183 20.17 20.42 -4.01
N VAL A 184 21.24 19.65 -3.80
CA VAL A 184 21.54 18.48 -4.64
C VAL A 184 20.37 17.50 -4.50
N THR A 185 19.81 17.05 -5.62
CA THR A 185 18.61 16.19 -5.64
C THR A 185 18.91 14.89 -6.36
N LEU A 186 18.36 13.78 -5.86
CA LEU A 186 18.37 12.49 -6.52
C LEU A 186 16.95 11.92 -6.56
N GLY A 187 16.65 11.13 -7.59
CA GLY A 187 15.32 10.57 -7.80
C GLY A 187 14.25 11.67 -7.96
N PRO A 188 12.97 11.28 -7.89
CA PRO A 188 11.83 12.19 -7.99
C PRO A 188 11.61 13.02 -6.71
N GLY A 189 12.63 13.75 -6.24
CA GLY A 189 12.50 14.77 -5.19
C GLY A 189 13.27 14.54 -3.88
N TYR A 190 14.22 13.61 -3.82
CA TYR A 190 15.09 13.46 -2.63
C TYR A 190 16.12 14.60 -2.59
N ASP A 191 15.75 15.72 -1.95
CA ASP A 191 16.60 16.89 -1.78
C ASP A 191 17.53 16.72 -0.56
N MET A 192 18.83 16.96 -0.77
CA MET A 192 19.90 16.82 0.22
C MET A 192 20.15 18.08 1.05
N LYS A 193 19.52 19.22 0.74
CA LYS A 193 19.71 20.51 1.44
C LYS A 193 19.44 20.44 2.95
N GLY A 194 18.45 19.65 3.36
CA GLY A 194 18.02 19.54 4.75
C GLY A 194 18.54 18.29 5.47
N ARG A 195 19.46 17.54 4.85
CA ARG A 195 19.91 16.23 5.32
C ARG A 195 21.40 16.27 5.64
N ASP A 196 21.80 15.49 6.63
CA ASP A 196 23.22 15.23 6.87
C ASP A 196 23.77 14.14 5.94
N ALA A 197 25.09 14.12 5.76
CA ALA A 197 25.77 13.20 4.87
C ALA A 197 25.55 11.73 5.25
N ALA A 198 25.48 11.41 6.55
CA ALA A 198 25.28 10.05 7.04
C ALA A 198 23.88 9.53 6.72
N THR A 199 22.87 10.39 6.81
CA THR A 199 21.48 10.11 6.41
C THR A 199 21.41 9.83 4.92
N ILE A 200 22.09 10.64 4.10
CA ILE A 200 22.14 10.42 2.65
C ILE A 200 22.84 9.10 2.32
N GLU A 201 24.02 8.83 2.89
CA GLU A 201 24.74 7.58 2.68
C GLU A 201 23.86 6.37 3.06
N ARG A 202 23.19 6.43 4.21
CA ARG A 202 22.27 5.38 4.68
C ARG A 202 21.08 5.19 3.74
N ASP A 203 20.37 6.27 3.41
CA ASP A 203 19.14 6.21 2.61
C ASP A 203 19.43 5.69 1.19
N LEU A 204 20.57 6.09 0.61
CA LEU A 204 21.02 5.63 -0.71
C LEU A 204 21.52 4.18 -0.69
N THR A 205 22.25 3.79 0.35
CA THR A 205 22.68 2.39 0.51
C THR A 205 21.46 1.47 0.72
N ALA A 206 20.44 1.92 1.45
CA ALA A 206 19.21 1.17 1.70
C ALA A 206 18.39 0.89 0.42
N ILE A 207 18.61 1.65 -0.66
CA ILE A 207 18.00 1.38 -1.97
C ILE A 207 19.00 0.68 -2.92
N GLY A 208 20.13 0.18 -2.42
CA GLY A 208 21.12 -0.55 -3.22
C GLY A 208 22.03 0.33 -4.08
N VAL A 209 22.23 1.60 -3.74
CA VAL A 209 23.34 2.39 -4.33
C VAL A 209 24.66 1.90 -3.72
N ASP A 210 25.70 1.81 -4.55
CA ASP A 210 27.05 1.48 -4.09
C ASP A 210 27.48 2.38 -2.91
N PRO A 211 27.99 1.82 -1.79
CA PRO A 211 28.32 2.62 -0.60
C PRO A 211 29.34 3.74 -0.86
N ALA A 212 30.30 3.55 -1.78
CA ALA A 212 31.28 4.59 -2.10
C ALA A 212 30.62 5.72 -2.91
N ALA A 213 29.74 5.38 -3.86
CA ALA A 213 28.92 6.35 -4.58
C ALA A 213 27.93 7.08 -3.65
N ALA A 214 27.31 6.38 -2.70
CA ALA A 214 26.41 6.93 -1.70
C ALA A 214 27.12 7.91 -0.76
N ARG A 215 28.30 7.54 -0.25
CA ARG A 215 29.16 8.43 0.55
C ARG A 215 29.58 9.66 -0.24
N LYS A 216 29.98 9.48 -1.50
CA LYS A 216 30.36 10.58 -2.38
C LYS A 216 29.17 11.52 -2.65
N ALA A 217 27.98 10.99 -2.87
CA ALA A 217 26.76 11.80 -2.98
C ALA A 217 26.43 12.54 -1.68
N GLY A 218 26.73 11.94 -0.52
CA GLY A 218 26.61 12.56 0.80
C GLY A 218 27.44 13.83 0.99
N GLU A 219 28.52 14.04 0.22
CA GLU A 219 29.25 15.32 0.20
C GLU A 219 28.39 16.49 -0.34
N GLY A 220 27.29 16.19 -1.03
CA GLY A 220 26.29 17.17 -1.47
C GLY A 220 25.34 17.65 -0.36
N ALA A 221 25.43 17.09 0.85
CA ALA A 221 24.62 17.46 2.02
C ALA A 221 24.66 18.96 2.29
N GLY A 222 23.51 19.58 2.50
CA GLY A 222 23.42 21.00 2.87
C GLY A 222 23.80 22.00 1.77
N LEU A 223 24.31 21.55 0.62
CA LEU A 223 24.66 22.45 -0.48
C LEU A 223 23.39 23.10 -1.05
N THR A 224 23.50 24.37 -1.45
CA THR A 224 22.42 25.15 -2.05
C THR A 224 22.95 26.05 -3.18
N GLY A 225 22.05 26.64 -3.97
CA GLY A 225 22.41 27.61 -5.00
C GLY A 225 23.41 27.07 -6.01
N SER A 226 24.42 27.88 -6.38
CA SER A 226 25.44 27.48 -7.35
C SER A 226 26.27 26.29 -6.87
N ALA A 227 26.55 26.16 -5.56
CA ALA A 227 27.33 25.04 -5.03
C ALA A 227 26.61 23.69 -5.26
N ALA A 228 25.29 23.64 -5.02
CA ALA A 228 24.49 22.44 -5.31
C ALA A 228 24.45 22.13 -6.81
N ARG A 229 24.24 23.15 -7.64
CA ARG A 229 24.23 23.01 -9.10
C ARG A 229 25.54 22.45 -9.63
N ASP A 230 26.66 23.04 -9.21
CA ASP A 230 27.98 22.71 -9.71
C ASP A 230 28.40 21.31 -9.21
N PHE A 231 28.09 20.97 -7.95
CA PHE A 231 28.29 19.63 -7.42
C PHE A 231 27.47 18.58 -8.18
N ALA A 232 26.18 18.82 -8.40
CA ALA A 232 25.32 17.90 -9.14
C ALA A 232 25.80 17.70 -10.58
N ALA A 233 26.21 18.77 -11.25
CA ALA A 233 26.74 18.70 -12.62
C ALA A 233 28.05 17.91 -12.69
N ALA A 234 28.98 18.14 -11.77
CA ALA A 234 30.27 17.44 -11.72
C ALA A 234 30.11 15.95 -11.38
N ASN A 235 29.08 15.58 -10.60
CA ASN A 235 28.84 14.21 -10.15
C ASN A 235 27.63 13.57 -10.84
N LYS A 236 27.18 14.07 -12.00
CA LYS A 236 25.98 13.58 -12.69
C LYS A 236 26.06 12.08 -13.02
N GLY A 237 27.25 11.59 -13.38
CA GLY A 237 27.50 10.17 -13.68
C GLY A 237 27.78 9.28 -12.47
N LEU A 238 27.79 9.83 -11.25
CA LEU A 238 28.15 9.10 -10.03
C LEU A 238 27.13 8.00 -9.69
N ILE A 239 25.84 8.30 -9.86
CA ILE A 239 24.74 7.39 -9.57
C ILE A 239 23.81 7.39 -10.79
N SER A 240 23.38 6.19 -11.19
CA SER A 240 22.30 5.99 -12.15
C SER A 240 21.29 5.03 -11.53
N LEU A 241 20.24 5.57 -10.93
CA LEU A 241 19.20 4.77 -10.30
C LEU A 241 18.41 3.98 -11.35
N SER A 242 18.06 2.74 -11.03
CA SER A 242 16.99 2.03 -11.73
C SER A 242 15.61 2.56 -11.28
N ALA A 243 14.57 2.32 -12.08
CA ALA A 243 13.21 2.70 -11.72
C ALA A 243 12.77 2.14 -10.36
N THR A 244 13.22 0.93 -10.01
CA THR A 244 12.96 0.32 -8.69
C THR A 244 13.59 1.13 -7.56
N GLN A 245 14.83 1.58 -7.74
CA GLN A 245 15.56 2.37 -6.75
C GLN A 245 14.97 3.78 -6.63
N GLU A 246 14.60 4.41 -7.74
CA GLU A 246 13.91 5.71 -7.72
C GLU A 246 12.57 5.61 -6.97
N LYS A 247 11.79 4.54 -7.17
CA LYS A 247 10.54 4.30 -6.43
C LYS A 247 10.78 4.04 -4.94
N ALA A 248 11.82 3.30 -4.60
CA ALA A 248 12.20 3.04 -3.21
C ALA A 248 12.60 4.34 -2.50
N LEU A 249 13.40 5.19 -3.16
CA LEU A 249 13.79 6.50 -2.64
C LEU A 249 12.59 7.46 -2.54
N LEU A 250 11.71 7.44 -3.54
CA LEU A 250 10.46 8.21 -3.52
C LEU A 250 9.58 7.83 -2.33
N ARG A 251 9.46 6.53 -2.00
CA ARG A 251 8.67 6.07 -0.86
C ARG A 251 9.16 6.69 0.45
N GLN A 252 10.47 6.77 0.66
CA GLN A 252 11.05 7.45 1.83
C GLN A 252 10.76 8.96 1.82
N THR A 253 10.73 9.57 0.63
CA THR A 253 10.55 11.01 0.45
C THR A 253 9.08 11.44 0.61
N VAL A 254 8.13 10.61 0.21
CA VAL A 254 6.69 10.90 0.24
C VAL A 254 6.06 10.62 1.60
N GLU A 255 6.60 9.70 2.40
CA GLU A 255 5.99 9.31 3.68
C GLU A 255 5.72 10.50 4.64
N PRO A 256 6.63 11.48 4.82
CA PRO A 256 6.33 12.66 5.63
C PRO A 256 5.14 13.48 5.13
N TYR A 257 4.89 13.51 3.82
CA TYR A 257 3.73 14.17 3.22
C TYR A 257 2.46 13.37 3.48
N ALA A 258 2.49 12.05 3.28
CA ALA A 258 1.38 11.15 3.55
C ALA A 258 0.94 11.24 5.02
N ALA A 259 1.90 11.24 5.95
CA ALA A 259 1.64 11.41 7.37
C ALA A 259 0.95 12.75 7.66
N LYS A 260 1.44 13.85 7.07
CA LYS A 260 0.82 15.17 7.28
C LYS A 260 -0.59 15.28 6.68
N VAL A 261 -0.82 14.69 5.51
CA VAL A 261 -2.17 14.61 4.91
C VAL A 261 -3.12 13.83 5.81
N ARG A 262 -2.67 12.68 6.32
CA ARG A 262 -3.44 11.85 7.24
C ARG A 262 -3.85 12.62 8.50
N ASP A 263 -2.95 13.39 9.07
CA ASP A 263 -3.22 14.19 10.29
C ASP A 263 -4.21 15.34 10.03
N LEU A 264 -4.21 15.88 8.81
CA LEU A 264 -5.03 17.03 8.43
C LEU A 264 -6.45 16.65 7.99
N ILE A 265 -6.67 15.41 7.53
CA ILE A 265 -7.99 14.90 7.16
C ILE A 265 -8.79 14.52 8.41
N LYS A 266 -10.01 15.04 8.52
CA LYS A 266 -10.89 14.97 9.70
C LYS A 266 -12.14 14.12 9.48
N VAL A 267 -12.33 13.59 8.28
CA VAL A 267 -13.48 12.77 7.85
C VAL A 267 -12.98 11.44 7.28
N PRO A 268 -13.82 10.38 7.24
CA PRO A 268 -13.49 9.17 6.49
C PRO A 268 -13.30 9.50 5.00
N VAL A 269 -12.34 8.85 4.37
CA VAL A 269 -12.01 9.03 2.94
C VAL A 269 -11.72 7.68 2.31
N THR A 270 -11.83 7.52 0.99
CA THR A 270 -11.35 6.30 0.33
C THR A 270 -9.83 6.28 0.22
N GLN A 271 -9.23 5.11 -0.01
CA GLN A 271 -7.79 5.00 -0.28
C GLN A 271 -7.38 5.89 -1.46
N ASN A 272 -8.17 5.93 -2.53
CA ASN A 272 -7.85 6.74 -3.71
C ASN A 272 -7.93 8.26 -3.40
N GLN A 273 -8.88 8.67 -2.56
CA GLN A 273 -8.95 10.06 -2.08
C GLN A 273 -7.71 10.42 -1.25
N PHE A 274 -7.26 9.52 -0.37
CA PHE A 274 -6.04 9.73 0.41
C PHE A 274 -4.78 9.81 -0.47
N ASP A 275 -4.65 8.90 -1.45
CA ASP A 275 -3.53 8.87 -2.38
C ASP A 275 -3.49 10.15 -3.24
N ALA A 276 -4.64 10.59 -3.78
CA ALA A 276 -4.75 11.79 -4.59
C ALA A 276 -4.45 13.07 -3.77
N MET A 277 -4.95 13.15 -2.53
CA MET A 277 -4.66 14.27 -1.64
C MET A 277 -3.19 14.32 -1.23
N THR A 278 -2.54 13.16 -1.07
CA THR A 278 -1.09 13.10 -0.83
C THR A 278 -0.28 13.52 -2.04
N SER A 279 -0.68 13.12 -3.24
CA SER A 279 -0.05 13.61 -4.49
C SER A 279 -0.16 15.12 -4.64
N LEU A 280 -1.33 15.69 -4.33
CA LEU A 280 -1.54 17.13 -4.31
C LEU A 280 -0.60 17.80 -3.30
N ALA A 281 -0.56 17.29 -2.05
CA ALA A 281 0.28 17.84 -0.99
C ALA A 281 1.78 17.76 -1.30
N TYR A 282 2.21 16.70 -1.99
CA TYR A 282 3.58 16.56 -2.47
C TYR A 282 3.95 17.67 -3.46
N ASN A 283 3.01 18.02 -4.35
CA ASN A 283 3.23 19.05 -5.38
C ASN A 283 3.18 20.48 -4.84
N ILE A 284 2.22 20.81 -3.98
CA ILE A 284 1.97 22.19 -3.53
C ILE A 284 2.58 22.50 -2.15
N GLY A 285 3.20 21.50 -1.52
CA GLY A 285 3.71 21.57 -0.16
C GLY A 285 2.65 21.38 0.91
N THR A 286 3.09 21.06 2.14
CA THR A 286 2.20 20.72 3.27
C THR A 286 1.87 21.90 4.19
N GLY A 287 2.46 23.07 3.96
CA GLY A 287 2.30 24.27 4.79
C GLY A 287 0.94 24.96 4.63
N LYS A 288 0.76 26.07 5.36
CA LYS A 288 -0.46 26.90 5.31
C LYS A 288 -0.72 27.48 3.93
N ASP A 289 0.34 27.82 3.19
CA ASP A 289 0.23 28.33 1.82
C ASP A 289 0.10 27.22 0.76
N GLY A 290 0.06 25.95 1.19
CA GLY A 290 -0.14 24.77 0.36
C GLY A 290 -1.34 23.95 0.85
N PHE A 291 -1.13 22.65 1.07
CA PHE A 291 -2.19 21.70 1.38
C PHE A 291 -2.98 22.05 2.65
N ALA A 292 -2.31 22.46 3.74
CA ALA A 292 -2.97 22.69 5.02
C ALA A 292 -3.95 23.88 5.02
N GLY A 293 -3.72 24.89 4.17
CA GLY A 293 -4.65 26.00 3.97
C GLY A 293 -5.52 25.85 2.72
N SER A 294 -5.46 24.72 2.02
CA SER A 294 -6.16 24.54 0.75
C SER A 294 -7.68 24.44 0.92
N THR A 295 -8.41 25.04 -0.03
CA THR A 295 -9.87 24.87 -0.12
C THR A 295 -10.25 23.41 -0.38
N ALA A 296 -9.39 22.64 -1.07
CA ALA A 296 -9.60 21.20 -1.29
C ALA A 296 -9.69 20.43 0.04
N LEU A 297 -8.72 20.64 0.95
CA LEU A 297 -8.75 20.03 2.28
C LEU A 297 -9.94 20.53 3.11
N ALA A 298 -10.23 21.84 3.05
CA ALA A 298 -11.35 22.42 3.80
C ALA A 298 -12.70 21.82 3.39
N ARG A 299 -12.96 21.71 2.08
CA ARG A 299 -14.18 21.10 1.54
C ARG A 299 -14.25 19.60 1.82
N LEU A 300 -13.14 18.88 1.67
CA LEU A 300 -13.07 17.46 2.01
C LEU A 300 -13.48 17.24 3.47
N ASN A 301 -12.90 18.02 4.39
CA ASN A 301 -13.21 17.96 5.83
C ASN A 301 -14.63 18.40 6.19
N ALA A 302 -15.32 19.12 5.31
CA ALA A 302 -16.73 19.45 5.45
C ALA A 302 -17.66 18.34 4.91
N GLY A 303 -17.10 17.23 4.41
CA GLY A 303 -17.85 16.15 3.77
C GLY A 303 -18.20 16.43 2.30
N ASP A 304 -17.75 17.55 1.74
CA ASP A 304 -17.98 17.93 0.35
C ASP A 304 -16.86 17.38 -0.55
N ALA A 305 -16.90 16.07 -0.81
CA ALA A 305 -15.91 15.40 -1.66
C ALA A 305 -15.92 15.92 -3.10
N LYS A 306 -17.10 16.27 -3.64
CA LYS A 306 -17.23 16.81 -5.00
C LYS A 306 -16.59 18.19 -5.11
N GLY A 307 -16.88 19.08 -4.17
CA GLY A 307 -16.25 20.40 -4.14
C GLY A 307 -14.78 20.34 -3.75
N ALA A 308 -14.33 19.34 -2.99
CA ALA A 308 -12.91 19.09 -2.77
C ALA A 308 -12.18 18.80 -4.09
N ALA A 309 -12.70 17.86 -4.89
CA ALA A 309 -12.16 17.52 -6.20
C ALA A 309 -12.13 18.74 -7.15
N GLU A 310 -13.20 19.55 -7.16
CA GLU A 310 -13.20 20.81 -7.91
C GLU A 310 -12.08 21.75 -7.44
N ALA A 311 -11.94 21.94 -6.12
CA ALA A 311 -10.94 22.84 -5.55
C ALA A 311 -9.49 22.35 -5.75
N MET A 312 -9.28 21.05 -5.98
CA MET A 312 -7.96 20.53 -6.42
C MET A 312 -7.55 21.17 -7.75
N THR A 313 -8.49 21.37 -8.69
CA THR A 313 -8.21 21.94 -10.02
C THR A 313 -7.72 23.39 -9.99
N TRP A 314 -7.94 24.11 -8.90
CA TRP A 314 -7.54 25.51 -8.75
C TRP A 314 -6.05 25.66 -8.45
N TRP A 315 -5.38 24.58 -8.01
CA TRP A 315 -3.93 24.53 -7.83
C TRP A 315 -3.24 24.28 -9.17
N ASN A 316 -3.45 25.21 -10.10
CA ASN A 316 -2.99 25.13 -11.49
C ASN A 316 -1.96 26.22 -11.85
N LYS A 317 -1.43 26.96 -10.87
CA LYS A 317 -0.46 28.03 -11.10
C LYS A 317 0.94 27.67 -10.63
N SER A 318 1.93 28.05 -11.42
CA SER A 318 3.35 28.06 -11.06
C SER A 318 3.88 29.48 -11.26
N GLU A 319 4.58 30.03 -10.27
CA GLU A 319 5.10 31.41 -10.31
C GLU A 319 4.01 32.46 -10.65
N GLY A 320 2.79 32.21 -10.18
CA GLY A 320 1.63 33.09 -10.40
C GLY A 320 0.93 32.92 -11.77
N GLN A 321 1.50 32.15 -12.70
CA GLN A 321 0.93 31.90 -14.03
C GLN A 321 0.27 30.53 -14.12
N VAL A 322 -0.83 30.44 -14.87
CA VAL A 322 -1.52 29.16 -15.10
C VAL A 322 -0.62 28.24 -15.93
N SER A 323 -0.42 27.01 -15.44
CA SER A 323 0.42 25.98 -16.07
C SER A 323 -0.43 24.85 -16.61
N GLN A 324 -0.32 24.58 -17.91
CA GLN A 324 -1.02 23.46 -18.55
C GLN A 324 -0.60 22.11 -17.96
N GLY A 325 0.66 21.96 -17.57
CA GLY A 325 1.14 20.73 -16.91
C GLY A 325 0.45 20.50 -15.57
N LEU A 326 0.24 21.57 -14.79
CA LEU A 326 -0.50 21.47 -13.54
C LEU A 326 -1.99 21.18 -13.80
N ILE A 327 -2.62 21.78 -14.82
CA ILE A 327 -4.00 21.45 -15.20
C ILE A 327 -4.14 19.94 -15.48
N ASN A 328 -3.24 19.38 -16.28
CA ASN A 328 -3.27 17.95 -16.62
C ASN A 328 -3.09 17.08 -15.37
N ARG A 329 -2.10 17.40 -14.52
CA ARG A 329 -1.87 16.70 -13.25
C ARG A 329 -3.09 16.75 -12.32
N ARG A 330 -3.72 17.93 -12.18
CA ARG A 330 -4.92 18.06 -11.34
C ARG A 330 -6.09 17.24 -11.90
N ALA A 331 -6.23 17.15 -13.22
CA ALA A 331 -7.24 16.29 -13.84
C ALA A 331 -6.99 14.80 -13.52
N ASP A 332 -5.75 14.35 -13.59
CA ASP A 332 -5.35 12.98 -13.24
C ASP A 332 -5.56 12.68 -11.75
N GLU A 333 -5.18 13.60 -10.86
CA GLU A 333 -5.42 13.48 -9.41
C GLU A 333 -6.91 13.43 -9.09
N VAL A 334 -7.74 14.25 -9.75
CA VAL A 334 -9.20 14.23 -9.60
C VAL A 334 -9.79 12.93 -10.14
N ALA A 335 -9.26 12.38 -11.23
CA ALA A 335 -9.68 11.08 -11.75
C ALA A 335 -9.43 9.98 -10.72
N VAL A 336 -8.23 9.93 -10.12
CA VAL A 336 -7.92 9.01 -9.02
C VAL A 336 -8.84 9.24 -7.82
N PHE A 337 -8.99 10.49 -7.38
CA PHE A 337 -9.82 10.86 -6.23
C PHE A 337 -11.27 10.36 -6.36
N ASN A 338 -11.84 10.41 -7.56
CA ASN A 338 -13.22 9.99 -7.85
C ASN A 338 -13.37 8.47 -8.08
N MET A 339 -12.27 7.71 -8.18
CA MET A 339 -12.37 6.26 -8.34
C MET A 339 -12.92 5.59 -7.06
N PRO A 340 -13.80 4.59 -7.18
CA PRO A 340 -14.21 3.77 -6.05
C PRO A 340 -13.00 3.10 -5.39
N GLY A 341 -12.99 3.05 -4.06
CA GLY A 341 -11.91 2.45 -3.30
C GLY A 341 -12.35 2.06 -1.91
N ALA A 342 -11.53 1.24 -1.23
CA ALA A 342 -11.77 0.89 0.16
C ALA A 342 -11.87 2.16 1.01
N THR A 343 -12.89 2.24 1.88
CA THR A 343 -13.06 3.38 2.79
C THR A 343 -12.07 3.25 3.93
N LEU A 344 -11.20 4.23 4.04
CA LEU A 344 -10.35 4.46 5.18
C LEU A 344 -11.18 5.13 6.26
N ALA A 345 -11.29 4.47 7.41
CA ALA A 345 -11.89 5.10 8.58
C ALA A 345 -11.14 6.39 8.91
N LYS A 346 -11.92 7.39 9.33
CA LYS A 346 -11.37 8.55 10.04
C LYS A 346 -10.44 8.04 11.15
N PRO A 347 -9.19 8.53 11.26
CA PRO A 347 -8.46 8.42 12.50
C PRO A 347 -9.28 9.18 13.55
N ALA A 348 -9.75 8.47 14.58
CA ALA A 348 -10.44 9.12 15.70
C ALA A 348 -9.61 10.32 16.15
N LYS A 349 -10.25 11.49 16.20
CA LYS A 349 -9.59 12.74 16.61
C LYS A 349 -8.95 12.45 17.97
N ALA A 350 -7.62 12.49 18.04
CA ALA A 350 -6.94 12.55 19.31
C ALA A 350 -7.55 13.73 20.06
N VAL A 351 -8.24 13.43 21.17
CA VAL A 351 -8.44 14.43 22.20
C VAL A 351 -7.03 14.88 22.56
N GLU A 352 -6.75 16.17 22.43
CA GLU A 352 -5.58 16.78 23.05
C GLU A 352 -5.73 16.62 24.56
N ASP A 353 -5.40 15.43 25.06
CA ASP A 353 -4.73 15.31 26.33
C ASP A 353 -3.28 15.70 26.06
N LYS A 354 -2.74 16.61 26.86
CA LYS A 354 -1.32 17.02 26.83
C LYS A 354 -0.39 15.90 27.30
N SER A 355 -0.78 14.66 27.06
CA SER A 355 -0.19 13.40 27.49
C SER A 355 -0.19 12.41 26.31
N ALA A 356 0.19 12.86 25.10
CA ALA A 356 0.28 11.98 23.94
C ALA A 356 1.41 12.39 22.99
N VAL A 357 2.61 12.52 23.56
CA VAL A 357 3.79 12.02 22.85
C VAL A 357 3.58 10.50 22.81
N ALA A 358 3.57 9.86 21.64
CA ALA A 358 3.68 8.40 21.58
C ALA A 358 4.85 8.04 22.49
N PRO A 359 4.67 7.27 23.55
CA PRO A 359 5.68 7.25 24.57
C PRO A 359 6.81 6.41 24.03
N THR A 360 7.82 7.11 23.53
CA THR A 360 9.18 6.62 23.45
C THR A 360 9.64 6.49 24.89
N GLY A 361 9.20 5.43 25.56
CA GLY A 361 9.35 5.30 27.00
C GLY A 361 8.91 3.93 27.48
N THR A 362 9.62 3.45 28.48
CA THR A 362 9.42 2.13 29.12
C THR A 362 8.55 2.24 30.37
N SER A 363 7.81 3.35 30.54
CA SER A 363 6.90 3.52 31.68
C SER A 363 5.69 2.60 31.57
N PRO A 364 5.05 2.23 32.70
CA PRO A 364 3.87 1.37 32.67
C PRO A 364 2.73 1.91 31.80
N ASP A 365 2.39 3.19 31.93
CA ASP A 365 1.35 3.83 31.12
C ASP A 365 1.73 3.86 29.64
N ALA A 366 3.02 4.05 29.34
CA ALA A 366 3.52 4.05 27.99
C ALA A 366 3.36 2.70 27.29
N LEU A 367 3.76 1.65 27.98
CA LEU A 367 3.69 0.28 27.49
C LEU A 367 2.23 -0.18 27.39
N ALA A 368 1.37 0.23 28.32
CA ALA A 368 -0.07 0.02 28.23
C ALA A 368 -0.69 0.74 27.02
N ALA A 369 -0.25 1.98 26.74
CA ALA A 369 -0.68 2.71 25.54
C ALA A 369 -0.20 2.02 24.24
N THR A 370 1.01 1.45 24.23
CA THR A 370 1.49 0.62 23.12
C THR A 370 0.58 -0.60 22.92
N ILE A 371 0.18 -1.30 23.98
CA ILE A 371 -0.77 -2.42 23.88
C ILE A 371 -2.14 -1.94 23.36
N ALA A 372 -2.63 -0.79 23.85
CA ALA A 372 -3.90 -0.23 23.41
C ALA A 372 -3.92 0.15 21.92
N THR A 373 -2.78 0.61 21.39
CA THR A 373 -2.67 1.09 20.00
C THR A 373 -2.22 0.01 19.01
N LYS A 374 -1.28 -0.85 19.40
CA LYS A 374 -0.64 -1.86 18.53
C LYS A 374 -1.10 -3.29 18.81
N GLY A 375 -1.67 -3.55 19.99
CA GLY A 375 -2.24 -4.85 20.32
C GLY A 375 -3.52 -5.14 19.53
N ASP A 376 -3.80 -6.42 19.29
CA ASP A 376 -5.10 -6.87 18.77
C ASP A 376 -6.23 -6.72 19.82
N ALA A 377 -7.47 -7.02 19.43
CA ALA A 377 -8.63 -6.92 20.33
C ALA A 377 -8.48 -7.77 21.60
N GLN A 378 -7.88 -8.97 21.48
CA GLN A 378 -7.74 -9.88 22.61
C GLN A 378 -6.63 -9.42 23.55
N ALA A 379 -5.55 -8.78 23.08
CA ALA A 379 -4.51 -8.22 23.95
C ALA A 379 -5.04 -7.05 24.77
N LYS A 380 -5.89 -6.22 24.16
CA LYS A 380 -6.59 -5.15 24.87
C LYS A 380 -7.55 -5.73 25.91
N ALA A 381 -8.31 -6.76 25.55
CA ALA A 381 -9.22 -7.43 26.47
C ALA A 381 -8.49 -8.10 27.63
N ASP A 382 -7.36 -8.77 27.36
CA ASP A 382 -6.53 -9.41 28.38
C ASP A 382 -5.99 -8.38 29.38
N LEU A 383 -5.42 -7.26 28.92
CA LEU A 383 -4.93 -6.20 29.80
C LEU A 383 -6.06 -5.52 30.59
N ALA A 384 -7.21 -5.30 29.95
CA ALA A 384 -8.39 -4.73 30.61
C ALA A 384 -8.93 -5.66 31.71
N ALA A 385 -8.85 -6.98 31.51
CA ALA A 385 -9.21 -8.00 32.48
C ALA A 385 -8.14 -8.23 33.57
N GLY A 386 -7.09 -7.42 33.62
CA GLY A 386 -6.01 -7.53 34.60
C GLY A 386 -5.00 -8.66 34.34
N LYS A 387 -5.13 -9.38 33.21
CA LYS A 387 -4.12 -10.37 32.82
C LYS A 387 -2.82 -9.67 32.43
N LYS A 388 -1.71 -10.39 32.60
CA LYS A 388 -0.40 -9.93 32.13
C LYS A 388 -0.35 -9.97 30.61
N VAL A 389 0.08 -8.88 29.98
CA VAL A 389 0.36 -8.80 28.55
C VAL A 389 1.83 -8.47 28.37
N VAL A 390 2.52 -9.20 27.50
CA VAL A 390 3.92 -8.94 27.17
C VAL A 390 3.96 -8.01 25.98
N VAL A 391 4.79 -6.98 26.04
CA VAL A 391 5.10 -6.08 24.91
C VAL A 391 6.59 -6.12 24.64
N ALA A 392 6.97 -6.10 23.37
CA ALA A 392 8.36 -5.99 22.94
C ALA A 392 8.52 -4.82 21.97
N LEU A 393 9.47 -3.96 22.29
CA LEU A 393 9.87 -2.81 21.49
C LEU A 393 11.19 -3.19 20.80
N ARG A 394 11.10 -3.54 19.52
CA ARG A 394 12.24 -3.91 18.69
C ARG A 394 13.02 -2.69 18.24
N THR A 395 14.33 -2.73 18.41
CA THR A 395 15.30 -1.90 17.72
C THR A 395 15.80 -2.69 16.51
N ASP A 396 15.68 -2.13 15.30
CA ASP A 396 16.22 -2.79 14.11
C ASP A 396 17.75 -2.78 14.15
N THR A 397 18.34 -3.96 14.23
CA THR A 397 19.77 -4.18 14.40
C THR A 397 20.28 -5.14 13.32
N ASP A 398 21.57 -5.01 13.02
CA ASP A 398 22.22 -5.85 12.03
C ASP A 398 22.45 -7.26 12.60
N THR A 399 22.15 -8.33 11.85
CA THR A 399 22.39 -9.70 12.36
C THR A 399 23.88 -9.97 12.63
N GLY A 400 24.79 -9.22 12.00
CA GLY A 400 26.22 -9.23 12.23
C GLY A 400 26.67 -8.47 13.49
N ALA A 401 25.78 -7.73 14.16
CA ALA A 401 26.10 -6.99 15.37
C ALA A 401 26.66 -7.89 16.49
N ASN A 402 27.56 -7.34 17.32
CA ASN A 402 28.30 -8.09 18.36
C ASN A 402 28.99 -9.36 17.79
N GLY A 403 29.56 -9.24 16.58
CA GLY A 403 30.24 -10.34 15.88
C GLY A 403 29.28 -11.50 15.55
N GLY A 404 28.05 -11.17 15.19
CA GLY A 404 27.01 -12.11 14.83
C GLY A 404 26.31 -12.78 16.02
N LYS A 405 26.67 -12.49 17.28
CA LYS A 405 26.13 -13.18 18.48
C LYS A 405 24.76 -12.67 18.95
N GLY A 406 24.23 -11.65 18.28
CA GLY A 406 23.03 -10.92 18.70
C GLY A 406 23.30 -9.91 19.82
N VAL A 407 22.39 -8.95 19.98
CA VAL A 407 22.49 -7.84 20.94
C VAL A 407 21.19 -7.74 21.71
N TYR A 408 21.26 -7.53 23.03
CA TYR A 408 20.06 -7.31 23.84
C TYR A 408 19.72 -5.81 23.90
N ASP A 409 19.32 -5.24 22.77
CA ASP A 409 18.99 -3.82 22.58
C ASP A 409 17.48 -3.55 22.39
N ASP A 410 16.67 -4.60 22.46
CA ASP A 410 15.23 -4.48 22.56
C ASP A 410 14.79 -4.31 24.01
N GLN A 411 13.59 -3.78 24.20
CA GLN A 411 12.92 -3.73 25.50
C GLN A 411 11.73 -4.68 25.49
N ILE A 412 11.73 -5.69 26.36
CA ILE A 412 10.59 -6.60 26.57
C ILE A 412 10.00 -6.31 27.95
N ALA A 413 8.69 -6.11 28.04
CA ALA A 413 8.04 -5.79 29.30
C ALA A 413 6.79 -6.64 29.55
N VAL A 414 6.60 -7.03 30.80
CA VAL A 414 5.33 -7.61 31.29
C VAL A 414 4.50 -6.47 31.86
N VAL A 415 3.31 -6.25 31.32
CA VAL A 415 2.41 -5.12 31.64
C VAL A 415 1.11 -5.65 32.25
N TRP A 416 0.60 -4.99 33.29
CA TRP A 416 -0.66 -5.36 33.94
C TRP A 416 -1.34 -4.19 34.64
N LYS A 417 -2.57 -4.40 35.13
CA LYS A 417 -3.25 -3.49 36.06
C LYS A 417 -3.19 -4.04 37.48
N ASP A 418 -2.82 -3.21 38.44
CA ASP A 418 -2.97 -3.54 39.86
C ASP A 418 -4.45 -3.44 40.31
N ASP A 419 -4.73 -3.83 41.56
CA ASP A 419 -6.10 -3.82 42.12
C ASP A 419 -6.71 -2.41 42.19
N ALA A 420 -5.87 -1.37 42.17
CA ALA A 420 -6.31 0.02 42.10
C ALA A 420 -6.52 0.51 40.65
N GLY A 421 -6.38 -0.38 39.66
CA GLY A 421 -6.55 -0.09 38.25
C GLY A 421 -5.37 0.63 37.59
N ARG A 422 -4.25 0.82 38.29
CA ARG A 422 -3.06 1.50 37.75
C ARG A 422 -2.23 0.54 36.93
N TYR A 423 -1.67 1.04 35.83
CA TYR A 423 -0.75 0.25 35.03
C TYR A 423 0.57 0.05 35.78
N GLN A 424 1.05 -1.19 35.71
CA GLN A 424 2.33 -1.62 36.24
C GLN A 424 3.08 -2.33 35.12
N ALA A 425 4.40 -2.22 35.12
CA ALA A 425 5.23 -2.93 34.17
C ALA A 425 6.55 -3.35 34.82
N LYS A 426 7.06 -4.52 34.42
CA LYS A 426 8.45 -4.91 34.65
C LYS A 426 9.13 -5.07 33.30
N VAL A 427 10.23 -4.34 33.11
CA VAL A 427 10.93 -4.18 31.85
C VAL A 427 12.25 -4.93 31.90
N PHE A 428 12.62 -5.52 30.78
CA PHE A 428 13.79 -6.38 30.60
C PHE A 428 14.48 -6.03 29.29
N ASP A 429 15.79 -6.25 29.26
CA ASP A 429 16.52 -6.27 28.00
C ASP A 429 16.15 -7.53 27.22
N GLY A 430 16.06 -7.40 25.90
CA GLY A 430 15.69 -8.50 25.03
C GLY A 430 16.32 -8.38 23.66
N ASN A 431 16.15 -9.45 22.88
CA ASN A 431 16.54 -9.52 21.47
C ASN A 431 15.43 -10.25 20.73
N THR A 432 14.96 -9.66 19.65
CA THR A 432 13.86 -10.17 18.81
C THR A 432 14.32 -10.43 17.37
N GLU A 433 15.63 -10.42 17.14
CA GLU A 433 16.29 -10.63 15.85
C GLU A 433 17.17 -11.89 15.84
N PRO A 434 17.39 -12.52 14.68
CA PRO A 434 18.30 -13.65 14.59
C PRO A 434 19.76 -13.21 14.77
N SER A 435 20.54 -14.09 15.39
CA SER A 435 21.99 -14.01 15.40
C SER A 435 22.55 -14.45 14.05
N GLY A 436 23.46 -13.66 13.48
CA GLY A 436 24.16 -13.99 12.24
C GLY A 436 24.96 -15.30 12.29
N GLN A 437 25.19 -15.88 13.49
CA GLN A 437 25.78 -17.21 13.61
C GLN A 437 24.98 -18.30 12.88
N TYR A 438 23.67 -18.10 12.73
CA TYR A 438 22.75 -19.03 12.08
C TYR A 438 22.49 -18.67 10.61
N GLY A 439 23.13 -17.62 10.11
CA GLY A 439 23.10 -17.23 8.70
C GLY A 439 23.74 -18.27 7.80
N TRP A 440 23.50 -18.15 6.49
CA TRP A 440 23.98 -19.11 5.49
C TRP A 440 25.48 -19.40 5.57
N ASP A 441 26.30 -18.39 5.79
CA ASP A 441 27.76 -18.48 5.93
C ASP A 441 28.22 -18.55 7.40
N GLY A 442 27.28 -18.53 8.34
CA GLY A 442 27.54 -18.53 9.76
C GLY A 442 28.05 -19.86 10.28
N PRO A 443 28.80 -19.87 11.40
CA PRO A 443 29.34 -21.09 12.02
C PRO A 443 28.26 -22.09 12.50
N LYS A 444 26.98 -21.71 12.47
CA LYS A 444 25.82 -22.55 12.83
C LYS A 444 24.77 -22.60 11.71
N ALA A 445 25.13 -22.31 10.47
CA ALA A 445 24.23 -22.38 9.31
C ALA A 445 23.39 -23.67 9.26
N SER A 446 24.00 -24.82 9.55
CA SER A 446 23.33 -26.13 9.59
C SER A 446 22.24 -26.29 10.66
N ARG A 447 22.13 -25.33 11.58
CA ARG A 447 21.09 -25.25 12.61
C ARG A 447 20.20 -24.01 12.45
N GLY A 448 20.39 -23.26 11.37
CA GLY A 448 19.65 -22.04 11.06
C GLY A 448 18.32 -22.32 10.37
N SER A 449 17.90 -21.38 9.54
CA SER A 449 16.72 -21.55 8.69
C SER A 449 16.93 -22.68 7.69
N HIS A 450 15.83 -23.34 7.31
CA HIS A 450 15.79 -24.31 6.20
C HIS A 450 14.91 -23.79 5.07
N THR A 451 14.58 -22.51 5.11
CA THR A 451 13.72 -21.82 4.15
C THR A 451 14.61 -21.04 3.20
N ASP A 452 14.48 -21.35 1.92
CA ASP A 452 15.04 -20.59 0.80
C ASP A 452 13.85 -19.97 0.05
N MET A 453 13.62 -18.68 0.27
CA MET A 453 12.45 -17.94 -0.24
C MET A 453 12.60 -17.53 -1.69
N ASN A 454 13.83 -17.39 -2.18
CA ASN A 454 14.13 -16.86 -3.52
C ASN A 454 14.69 -17.93 -4.47
N GLY A 455 14.97 -19.15 -3.98
CA GLY A 455 15.45 -20.28 -4.74
C GLY A 455 16.92 -20.19 -5.17
N ASP A 456 17.73 -19.36 -4.49
CA ASP A 456 19.14 -19.16 -4.83
C ASP A 456 20.07 -20.23 -4.22
N GLY A 457 19.51 -21.16 -3.46
CA GLY A 457 20.22 -22.22 -2.77
C GLY A 457 20.80 -21.82 -1.42
N LYS A 458 20.56 -20.59 -0.96
CA LYS A 458 20.95 -20.10 0.37
C LYS A 458 19.74 -20.06 1.28
N MET A 459 19.96 -20.42 2.54
CA MET A 459 18.89 -20.42 3.54
C MET A 459 18.74 -19.05 4.18
N ASP A 460 17.53 -18.53 4.21
CA ASP A 460 17.23 -17.16 4.64
C ASP A 460 16.91 -17.12 6.13
N LEU A 461 17.73 -16.34 6.87
CA LEU A 461 17.44 -16.05 8.27
C LEU A 461 16.06 -15.41 8.42
N GLY A 462 15.43 -15.63 9.57
CA GLY A 462 14.08 -15.16 9.80
C GLY A 462 13.93 -14.44 11.13
N ARG A 463 13.21 -13.32 11.13
CA ARG A 463 12.69 -12.68 12.35
C ARG A 463 11.16 -12.65 12.34
N LEU A 464 10.52 -12.60 13.50
CA LEU A 464 9.07 -12.42 13.56
C LEU A 464 8.65 -11.06 12.99
N GLN A 465 7.56 -11.04 12.22
CA GLN A 465 6.92 -9.79 11.83
C GLN A 465 6.27 -9.13 13.06
N ALA A 466 6.33 -7.80 13.13
CA ALA A 466 5.64 -7.04 14.18
C ALA A 466 4.12 -7.31 14.17
N GLY A 467 3.52 -7.43 15.35
CA GLY A 467 2.13 -7.84 15.49
C GLY A 467 1.81 -8.41 16.88
N THR A 468 0.60 -8.95 17.04
CA THR A 468 0.20 -9.63 18.28
C THR A 468 0.23 -11.14 18.10
N ILE A 469 0.88 -11.82 19.04
CA ILE A 469 1.14 -13.26 19.00
C ILE A 469 0.67 -13.87 20.33
N ARG A 470 0.25 -15.12 20.28
CA ARG A 470 -0.23 -15.88 21.44
C ARG A 470 0.78 -16.91 21.84
N TYR A 471 1.35 -16.77 23.03
CA TYR A 471 2.35 -17.68 23.57
C TYR A 471 1.79 -18.51 24.73
N THR A 472 2.19 -19.77 24.78
CA THR A 472 1.90 -20.69 25.89
C THR A 472 3.18 -21.36 26.38
N GLN A 473 3.29 -21.49 27.70
CA GLN A 473 4.35 -22.25 28.35
C GLN A 473 4.25 -23.70 27.91
N GLN A 474 5.40 -24.28 27.57
CA GLN A 474 5.48 -25.68 27.18
C GLN A 474 6.03 -26.53 28.31
N ALA A 475 5.66 -27.81 28.33
CA ALA A 475 6.27 -28.78 29.22
C ALA A 475 7.73 -29.05 28.81
N GLY A 476 8.56 -29.41 29.79
CA GLY A 476 9.99 -29.63 29.59
C GLY A 476 10.82 -28.35 29.58
N ASN A 477 12.05 -28.46 29.12
CA ASN A 477 13.03 -27.37 29.17
C ASN A 477 13.63 -27.11 27.79
N PHE A 478 13.86 -25.84 27.47
CA PHE A 478 14.65 -25.40 26.33
C PHE A 478 15.89 -24.66 26.86
N LEU A 479 17.08 -25.07 26.41
CA LEU A 479 18.36 -24.60 26.96
C LEU A 479 18.43 -24.72 28.50
N GLY A 480 17.78 -25.72 29.07
CA GLY A 480 17.76 -25.97 30.51
C GLY A 480 16.82 -25.07 31.32
N ASN A 481 15.89 -24.35 30.69
CA ASN A 481 14.93 -23.49 31.39
C ASN A 481 13.53 -23.54 30.74
N THR A 482 12.55 -22.92 31.38
CA THR A 482 11.20 -22.69 30.86
C THR A 482 11.25 -21.96 29.53
N PHE A 483 10.29 -22.23 28.65
CA PHE A 483 10.13 -21.53 27.39
C PHE A 483 8.66 -21.44 27.00
N PHE A 484 8.37 -20.50 26.11
CA PHE A 484 7.03 -20.29 25.59
C PHE A 484 7.03 -20.48 24.08
N ARG A 485 5.99 -21.13 23.57
CA ARG A 485 5.81 -21.40 22.15
C ARG A 485 4.58 -20.65 21.64
N ALA A 486 4.66 -20.15 20.41
CA ALA A 486 3.51 -19.59 19.73
C ALA A 486 2.44 -20.67 19.52
N THR A 487 1.18 -20.32 19.77
CA THR A 487 0.04 -21.26 19.64
C THR A 487 -0.44 -21.44 18.20
N GLN A 488 0.02 -20.57 17.30
CA GLN A 488 -0.39 -20.55 15.89
C GLN A 488 0.83 -20.39 15.00
N THR A 489 0.68 -20.69 13.72
CA THR A 489 1.69 -20.39 12.71
C THR A 489 1.95 -18.89 12.65
N GLN A 490 3.23 -18.52 12.67
CA GLN A 490 3.68 -17.13 12.66
C GLN A 490 4.10 -16.68 11.27
N VAL A 491 3.98 -15.37 11.05
CA VAL A 491 4.57 -14.70 9.89
C VAL A 491 5.97 -14.23 10.24
N ALA A 492 6.94 -14.58 9.42
CA ALA A 492 8.32 -14.12 9.54
C ALA A 492 8.71 -13.23 8.36
N GLU A 493 9.63 -12.32 8.62
CA GLU A 493 10.41 -11.60 7.62
C GLU A 493 11.71 -12.36 7.40
N ARG A 494 12.12 -12.50 6.14
CA ARG A 494 13.29 -13.26 5.71
C ARG A 494 14.33 -12.35 5.09
N ASP A 495 15.59 -12.55 5.47
CA ASP A 495 16.76 -11.91 4.88
C ASP A 495 17.15 -12.69 3.63
N THR A 496 16.57 -12.28 2.50
CA THR A 496 16.65 -12.99 1.20
C THR A 496 17.81 -12.50 0.35
N ASN A 497 18.37 -11.33 0.68
CA ASN A 497 19.57 -10.82 0.02
C ASN A 497 20.84 -11.12 0.83
N GLN A 498 20.70 -11.68 2.03
CA GLN A 498 21.77 -12.10 2.93
C GLN A 498 22.66 -10.93 3.37
N ASP A 499 22.07 -9.74 3.50
CA ASP A 499 22.78 -8.52 3.92
C ASP A 499 22.74 -8.29 5.44
N GLY A 500 22.07 -9.17 6.18
CA GLY A 500 21.93 -9.10 7.62
C GLY A 500 20.89 -8.09 8.10
N ARG A 501 20.07 -7.54 7.19
CA ARG A 501 18.94 -6.67 7.49
C ARG A 501 17.65 -7.27 6.93
N PHE A 502 16.52 -6.81 7.47
CA PHE A 502 15.19 -7.28 7.09
C PHE A 502 14.38 -6.10 6.54
N THR A 503 14.64 -5.75 5.29
CA THR A 503 14.15 -4.51 4.68
C THR A 503 13.25 -4.81 3.49
N ALA A 504 12.67 -3.78 2.87
CA ALA A 504 11.90 -3.96 1.64
C ALA A 504 12.77 -4.35 0.44
N ALA A 505 14.10 -4.29 0.55
CA ALA A 505 15.02 -4.80 -0.46
C ALA A 505 15.02 -6.33 -0.56
N ASP A 506 14.55 -7.02 0.49
CA ASP A 506 14.36 -8.45 0.49
C ASP A 506 13.16 -8.86 -0.38
N ALA A 507 13.46 -9.46 -1.53
CA ALA A 507 12.44 -9.96 -2.45
C ALA A 507 11.75 -11.18 -1.84
N ASN A 508 10.41 -11.24 -1.91
CA ASN A 508 9.62 -12.34 -1.34
C ASN A 508 9.86 -12.59 0.17
N ARG A 509 10.31 -11.56 0.91
CA ARG A 509 10.70 -11.67 2.34
C ARG A 509 9.61 -12.15 3.30
N ILE A 510 8.34 -12.08 2.93
CA ILE A 510 7.23 -12.38 3.83
C ILE A 510 6.93 -13.87 3.80
N ASP A 511 7.46 -14.57 4.79
CA ASP A 511 7.17 -15.97 5.02
C ASP A 511 5.95 -16.12 5.94
N SER A 512 4.78 -16.25 5.31
CA SER A 512 3.50 -16.36 6.03
C SER A 512 3.28 -17.69 6.78
N LYS A 513 4.11 -18.71 6.54
CA LYS A 513 3.87 -20.06 7.10
C LYS A 513 5.11 -20.84 7.54
N GLY A 514 6.26 -20.62 6.92
CA GLY A 514 7.48 -21.39 7.11
C GLY A 514 8.15 -21.20 8.47
N ALA A 515 7.81 -20.15 9.22
CA ALA A 515 8.21 -20.04 10.63
C ALA A 515 7.43 -21.01 11.54
N GLY A 516 6.24 -21.46 11.15
CA GLY A 516 5.39 -22.34 11.96
C GLY A 516 5.20 -21.77 13.37
N THR A 517 5.42 -22.62 14.39
CA THR A 517 5.43 -22.23 15.80
C THR A 517 6.84 -22.20 16.38
N SER A 518 7.87 -22.09 15.53
CA SER A 518 9.27 -22.32 15.93
C SER A 518 9.96 -21.13 16.60
N MET A 519 9.40 -19.93 16.49
CA MET A 519 9.91 -18.71 17.13
C MET A 519 9.45 -18.66 18.60
N LEU A 520 10.34 -19.07 19.50
CA LEU A 520 10.07 -19.24 20.93
C LEU A 520 10.39 -17.98 21.74
N ILE A 521 9.84 -17.86 22.95
CA ILE A 521 10.40 -16.99 24.00
C ILE A 521 11.23 -17.85 24.96
N HIS A 522 12.52 -17.58 25.10
CA HIS A 522 13.42 -18.36 25.96
C HIS A 522 14.62 -17.55 26.49
N GLN A 523 15.36 -18.12 27.44
CA GLN A 523 16.62 -17.53 27.89
C GLN A 523 17.69 -17.59 26.79
N GLY A 524 18.46 -16.52 26.62
CA GLY A 524 19.74 -16.57 25.93
C GLY A 524 20.91 -16.74 26.92
N GLY A 525 22.12 -16.49 26.46
CA GLY A 525 23.34 -16.45 27.27
C GLY A 525 23.61 -15.08 27.88
N ALA A 526 24.80 -14.91 28.46
CA ALA A 526 25.24 -13.63 29.06
C ALA A 526 25.47 -12.54 28.00
N THR A 527 26.07 -12.90 26.86
CA THR A 527 26.44 -11.96 25.78
C THR A 527 26.14 -12.52 24.38
N ASN A 528 25.35 -13.59 24.32
CA ASN A 528 24.98 -14.29 23.09
C ASN A 528 23.53 -14.73 23.20
N THR A 529 22.73 -14.44 22.19
CA THR A 529 21.29 -14.69 22.20
C THR A 529 20.96 -16.16 21.89
N TRP A 530 21.88 -16.87 21.22
CA TRP A 530 21.73 -18.26 20.77
C TRP A 530 20.45 -18.51 19.97
N SER A 531 20.04 -17.51 19.18
CA SER A 531 18.75 -17.47 18.52
C SER A 531 18.87 -17.36 17.01
N ALA A 532 18.13 -18.20 16.28
CA ALA A 532 17.94 -18.09 14.83
C ALA A 532 16.67 -17.30 14.46
N GLY A 533 16.05 -16.59 15.41
CA GLY A 533 14.81 -15.81 15.21
C GLY A 533 13.85 -15.79 16.41
N CYS A 534 14.14 -16.55 17.47
CA CYS A 534 13.47 -16.53 18.76
C CYS A 534 13.65 -15.20 19.52
N GLN A 535 12.79 -15.01 20.50
CA GLN A 535 12.66 -13.83 21.36
C GLN A 535 13.37 -14.16 22.66
N THR A 536 14.51 -13.52 22.89
CA THR A 536 15.44 -13.95 23.93
C THR A 536 15.71 -12.85 24.93
N LEU A 537 15.79 -13.21 26.20
CA LEU A 537 16.23 -12.32 27.27
C LEU A 537 17.55 -12.84 27.85
N PRO A 538 18.42 -11.98 28.42
CA PRO A 538 19.62 -12.41 29.09
C PRO A 538 19.32 -13.45 30.17
N LYS A 539 20.20 -14.45 30.33
CA LYS A 539 20.04 -15.52 31.35
C LYS A 539 19.75 -14.96 32.75
N ALA A 540 20.40 -13.86 33.11
CA ALA A 540 20.25 -13.20 34.41
C ALA A 540 18.86 -12.59 34.64
N GLN A 541 18.13 -12.24 33.57
CA GLN A 541 16.83 -11.57 33.63
C GLN A 541 15.65 -12.51 33.32
N PHE A 542 15.89 -13.66 32.68
CA PHE A 542 14.81 -14.52 32.20
C PHE A 542 13.94 -15.10 33.32
N ASN A 543 14.53 -15.52 34.45
CA ASN A 543 13.74 -16.02 35.59
C ASN A 543 12.87 -14.93 36.21
N ASP A 544 13.37 -13.69 36.21
CA ASP A 544 12.63 -12.53 36.67
C ASP A 544 11.47 -12.17 35.74
N PHE A 545 11.63 -12.39 34.44
CA PHE A 545 10.55 -12.30 33.45
C PHE A 545 9.46 -13.35 33.71
N VAL A 546 9.85 -14.61 33.93
CA VAL A 546 8.90 -15.68 34.27
C VAL A 546 8.19 -15.38 35.60
N ALA A 547 8.90 -14.87 36.60
CA ALA A 547 8.31 -14.45 37.88
C ALA A 547 7.31 -13.30 37.70
N ALA A 548 7.61 -12.33 36.82
CA ALA A 548 6.72 -11.21 36.53
C ALA A 548 5.38 -11.62 35.90
N LEU A 549 5.36 -12.75 35.18
CA LEU A 549 4.12 -13.35 34.66
C LEU A 549 3.21 -13.89 35.79
N GLY A 550 3.72 -14.06 37.02
CA GLY A 550 2.91 -14.44 38.18
C GLY A 550 2.22 -15.79 38.04
N GLY A 551 2.86 -16.76 37.37
CA GLY A 551 2.28 -18.08 37.09
C GLY A 551 1.35 -18.14 35.87
N GLN A 552 1.14 -17.02 35.17
CA GLN A 552 0.37 -17.01 33.93
C GLN A 552 1.11 -17.78 32.82
N GLN A 553 0.56 -18.93 32.44
CA GLN A 553 1.17 -19.83 31.46
C GLN A 553 0.84 -19.46 30.00
N ALA A 554 -0.10 -18.55 29.77
CA ALA A 554 -0.51 -18.13 28.42
C ALA A 554 -0.71 -16.62 28.37
N PHE A 555 -0.17 -15.93 27.36
CA PHE A 555 -0.27 -14.48 27.27
C PHE A 555 -0.31 -13.96 25.83
N SER A 556 -0.85 -12.74 25.71
CA SER A 556 -0.66 -11.87 24.54
C SER A 556 0.78 -11.36 24.51
N TYR A 557 1.45 -11.45 23.37
CA TYR A 557 2.74 -10.84 23.09
C TYR A 557 2.59 -9.83 21.96
N VAL A 558 2.79 -8.54 22.25
CA VAL A 558 2.65 -7.43 21.30
C VAL A 558 4.05 -6.97 20.89
N LEU A 559 4.46 -7.30 19.67
CA LEU A 559 5.76 -6.91 19.11
C LEU A 559 5.60 -5.67 18.22
N VAL A 560 6.43 -4.67 18.45
CA VAL A 560 6.40 -3.39 17.73
C VAL A 560 7.82 -2.98 17.36
N ASN A 561 8.03 -2.53 16.12
CA ASN A 561 9.30 -1.89 15.73
C ASN A 561 9.29 -0.45 16.27
N ALA A 562 10.23 -0.13 17.14
CA ALA A 562 10.22 1.09 17.95
C ALA A 562 10.97 2.26 17.31
N ARG A 563 11.67 2.05 16.18
CA ARG A 563 12.46 3.08 15.47
C ARG A 563 12.49 2.82 13.97
#